data_AF-A0A183EH00-F1
#
_entry.id   AF-A0A183EH00-F1
#
_cell.length_a   1.000
_cell.length_b   1.000
_cell.length_c   1.000
_cell.angle_alpha   90.00
_cell.angle_beta   90.00
_cell.angle_gamma   90.00
#
_symmetry.space_group_name_H-M   'P 1'
#
loop_
_entity.id
_entity.type
_entity.pdbx_description
1 polymer ?
#
loop_
_entity_poly.entity_id
_entity_poly.type
_entity_poly.pdbx_seq_one_letter_code
_entity_poly.pdbx_strand_id
1 'polypeptide(L)'
;MASVTSMRIQPLNKQEIAAGKYVLYLMRSVRVRSSPSFSFASRRANESGVPLLPAFIYQPDQYNLAQRKFLLEGLICLRNALVTLGAPLLAIKATDEQKAMDIALKLSEQACEVITDAAYLRQDRTFEENLNEKLIAKRRRLTRVEGNVCVPVTVLCAKPAFNATTIRKVAWHLLEKLRLEKWD
;
A
#
# COMPACT_ATOMS: atom_id res chain seq x y z
N MET A 1 25.99 -2.08 -4.90
CA MET A 1 25.62 -1.13 -3.83
C MET A 1 24.71 -1.88 -2.87
N ALA A 2 25.08 -1.99 -1.59
CA ALA A 2 24.19 -2.60 -0.60
C ALA A 2 22.83 -1.89 -0.66
N SER A 3 21.76 -2.64 -0.92
CA SER A 3 20.42 -2.06 -1.02
C SER A 3 20.01 -1.56 0.36
N VAL A 4 20.25 -0.28 0.63
CA VAL A 4 19.68 0.37 1.81
C VAL A 4 18.17 0.33 1.63
N THR A 5 17.51 -0.51 2.42
CA THR A 5 16.05 -0.62 2.43
C THR A 5 15.47 0.76 2.74
N SER A 6 14.67 1.30 1.82
CA SER A 6 14.03 2.61 1.99
C SER A 6 13.26 2.69 3.31
N MET A 7 13.34 3.84 3.97
CA MET A 7 12.59 4.17 5.18
C MET A 7 11.06 4.10 5.00
N ARG A 8 10.58 4.09 3.75
CA ARG A 8 9.16 3.94 3.42
C ARG A 8 8.64 2.52 3.59
N ILE A 9 9.53 1.52 3.50
CA ILE A 9 9.15 0.11 3.47
C ILE A 9 9.14 -0.42 4.91
N GLN A 10 7.97 -0.83 5.37
CA GLN A 10 7.73 -1.26 6.74
C GLN A 10 7.06 -2.65 6.72
N PRO A 11 7.83 -3.74 6.88
CA PRO A 11 7.26 -5.05 7.13
C PRO A 11 6.46 -5.01 8.44
N LEU A 12 5.18 -5.34 8.39
CA LEU A 12 4.28 -5.28 9.55
C LEU A 12 4.29 -6.57 10.36
N ASN A 13 4.86 -7.64 9.81
CA ASN A 13 5.09 -8.89 10.51
C ASN A 13 6.41 -9.55 10.05
N LYS A 14 6.81 -10.63 10.73
CA LYS A 14 8.06 -11.37 10.48
C LYS A 14 7.86 -12.63 9.63
N GLN A 15 6.73 -12.77 8.93
CA GLN A 15 6.50 -13.92 8.07
C GLN A 15 7.44 -13.86 6.86
N GLU A 16 7.90 -15.03 6.42
CA GLU A 16 8.69 -15.13 5.19
C GLU A 16 7.81 -14.91 3.96
N ILE A 17 8.46 -14.61 2.83
CA ILE A 17 7.77 -14.56 1.54
C ILE A 17 7.45 -16.00 1.16
N ALA A 18 6.19 -16.26 0.85
CA ALA A 18 5.74 -17.61 0.53
C ALA A 18 5.77 -17.86 -0.98
N ALA A 19 5.75 -19.13 -1.37
CA ALA A 19 5.37 -19.50 -2.72
C ALA A 19 3.89 -19.12 -2.97
N GLY A 20 3.63 -18.52 -4.11
CA GLY A 20 2.32 -18.03 -4.50
C GLY A 20 2.24 -17.79 -6.01
N LYS A 21 1.08 -17.34 -6.47
CA LYS A 21 0.80 -17.08 -7.89
C LYS A 21 1.03 -15.63 -8.30
N TYR A 22 1.10 -14.72 -7.33
CA TYR A 22 1.26 -13.28 -7.57
C TYR A 22 1.74 -12.57 -6.31
N VAL A 23 2.24 -11.34 -6.47
CA VAL A 23 2.35 -10.37 -5.37
C VAL A 23 1.06 -9.57 -5.33
N LEU A 24 0.40 -9.50 -4.17
CA LEU A 24 -0.84 -8.76 -4.01
C LEU A 24 -0.53 -7.34 -3.56
N TYR A 25 -0.92 -6.34 -4.34
CA TYR A 25 -0.88 -4.94 -3.92
C TYR A 25 -2.31 -4.49 -3.58
N LEU A 26 -2.64 -4.50 -2.29
CA LEU A 26 -3.87 -3.91 -1.76
C LEU A 26 -3.70 -2.39 -1.77
N MET A 27 -4.20 -1.75 -2.81
CA MET A 27 -4.03 -0.32 -3.02
C MET A 27 -5.05 0.49 -2.21
N ARG A 28 -4.55 1.56 -1.58
CA ARG A 28 -5.38 2.64 -1.03
C ARG A 28 -5.16 3.93 -1.82
N SER A 29 -3.98 4.11 -2.41
CA SER A 29 -3.70 5.22 -3.30
C SER A 29 -3.99 4.85 -4.75
N VAL A 30 -4.97 5.54 -5.35
CA VAL A 30 -5.42 5.30 -6.73
C VAL A 30 -4.50 6.01 -7.72
N ARG A 31 -3.22 5.58 -7.80
CA ARG A 31 -2.23 6.09 -8.77
C ARG A 31 -1.12 5.07 -9.06
N VAL A 32 -0.55 5.14 -10.26
CA VAL A 32 0.63 4.36 -10.65
C VAL A 32 1.89 5.23 -10.65
N ARG A 33 1.85 6.39 -11.30
CA ARG A 33 3.01 7.28 -11.41
C ARG A 33 3.40 7.84 -10.05
N SER A 34 4.70 7.87 -9.77
CA SER A 34 5.24 8.40 -8.51
C SER A 34 4.59 7.74 -7.30
N SER A 35 4.39 6.42 -7.38
CA SER A 35 3.81 5.59 -6.33
C SER A 35 4.86 4.62 -5.79
N PRO A 36 5.53 4.97 -4.66
CA PRO A 36 6.50 4.08 -4.04
C PRO A 36 5.96 2.67 -3.77
N SER A 37 4.68 2.58 -3.37
CA SER A 37 4.01 1.30 -3.09
C SER A 37 3.84 0.45 -4.35
N PHE A 38 3.43 1.06 -5.46
CA PHE A 38 3.30 0.36 -6.74
C PHE A 38 4.66 -0.09 -7.26
N SER A 39 5.65 0.81 -7.32
CA SER A 39 6.99 0.49 -7.81
C SER A 39 7.67 -0.57 -6.92
N PHE A 40 7.47 -0.51 -5.60
CA PHE A 40 7.92 -1.57 -4.68
C PHE A 40 7.23 -2.89 -5.01
N ALA A 41 5.91 -2.92 -5.09
CA ALA A 41 5.16 -4.15 -5.39
C ALA A 41 5.54 -4.76 -6.75
N SER A 42 5.74 -3.94 -7.77
CA SER A 42 6.21 -4.36 -9.09
C SER A 42 7.60 -5.00 -9.02
N ARG A 43 8.56 -4.39 -8.32
CA ARG A 43 9.89 -5.00 -8.10
C ARG A 43 9.78 -6.34 -7.38
N ARG A 44 8.96 -6.43 -6.33
CA ARG A 44 8.76 -7.66 -5.56
C ARG A 44 8.16 -8.78 -6.42
N ALA A 45 7.23 -8.44 -7.30
CA ALA A 45 6.65 -9.36 -8.27
C ALA A 45 7.72 -9.90 -9.24
N ASN A 46 8.52 -9.00 -9.83
CA ASN A 46 9.63 -9.35 -10.73
C ASN A 46 10.69 -10.22 -10.05
N GLU A 47 11.12 -9.85 -8.83
CA GLU A 47 12.07 -10.63 -8.02
C GLU A 47 11.56 -12.03 -7.69
N SER A 48 10.25 -12.18 -7.54
CA SER A 48 9.60 -13.46 -7.23
C SER A 48 9.22 -14.24 -8.49
N GLY A 49 9.42 -13.69 -9.70
CA GLY A 49 9.04 -14.31 -10.97
C GLY A 49 7.54 -14.53 -11.15
N VAL A 50 6.69 -13.74 -10.48
CA VAL A 50 5.22 -13.85 -10.54
C VAL A 50 4.58 -12.52 -10.96
N PRO A 51 3.35 -12.52 -11.51
CA PRO A 51 2.65 -11.28 -11.83
C PRO A 51 2.34 -10.44 -10.58
N LEU A 52 2.19 -9.13 -10.78
CA LEU A 52 1.61 -8.21 -9.81
C LEU A 52 0.09 -8.22 -9.95
N LEU A 53 -0.64 -8.34 -8.83
CA LEU A 53 -2.09 -8.16 -8.76
C LEU A 53 -2.43 -6.92 -7.94
N PRO A 54 -2.65 -5.75 -8.58
CA PRO A 54 -3.19 -4.58 -7.91
C PRO A 54 -4.68 -4.78 -7.63
N ALA A 55 -5.10 -4.59 -6.38
CA ALA A 55 -6.48 -4.77 -5.96
C ALA A 55 -6.99 -3.60 -5.12
N PHE A 56 -8.15 -3.05 -5.49
CA PHE A 56 -8.84 -1.98 -4.77
C PHE A 56 -10.18 -2.50 -4.25
N ILE A 57 -10.40 -2.41 -2.94
CA ILE A 57 -11.65 -2.83 -2.30
C ILE A 57 -12.50 -1.58 -2.07
N TYR A 58 -13.56 -1.44 -2.85
CA TYR A 58 -14.45 -0.29 -2.82
C TYR A 58 -15.62 -0.52 -1.86
N GLN A 59 -15.71 0.30 -0.82
CA GLN A 59 -16.82 0.33 0.14
C GLN A 59 -17.64 1.61 -0.10
N PRO A 60 -18.79 1.53 -0.80
CA PRO A 60 -19.52 2.72 -1.23
C PRO A 60 -19.96 3.60 -0.05
N ASP A 61 -20.33 3.00 1.08
CA ASP A 61 -20.94 3.70 2.22
C ASP A 61 -19.97 4.62 2.96
N GLN A 62 -18.68 4.57 2.64
CA GLN A 62 -17.68 5.54 3.13
C GLN A 62 -17.69 6.87 2.35
N TYR A 63 -18.44 6.95 1.26
CA TYR A 63 -18.38 8.07 0.32
C TYR A 63 -19.77 8.60 -0.02
N ASN A 64 -19.88 9.93 -0.14
CA ASN A 64 -21.05 10.57 -0.74
C ASN A 64 -21.05 10.42 -2.28
N LEU A 65 -22.15 10.80 -2.95
CA LEU A 65 -22.30 10.60 -4.40
C LEU A 65 -21.17 11.24 -5.23
N ALA A 66 -20.77 12.47 -4.91
CA ALA A 66 -19.73 13.17 -5.64
C ALA A 66 -18.36 12.48 -5.48
N GLN A 67 -18.03 12.06 -4.25
CA GLN A 67 -16.82 11.30 -3.95
C GLN A 67 -16.80 9.95 -4.68
N ARG A 68 -17.93 9.22 -4.71
CA ARG A 68 -18.07 7.95 -5.44
C ARG A 68 -17.82 8.15 -6.93
N LYS A 69 -18.44 9.16 -7.55
CA LYS A 69 -18.26 9.47 -8.97
C LYS A 69 -16.79 9.72 -9.29
N PHE A 70 -16.15 10.62 -8.54
CA PHE A 70 -14.75 10.98 -8.73
C PHE A 70 -13.81 9.78 -8.57
N LEU A 71 -14.02 8.95 -7.54
CA LEU A 71 -13.23 7.75 -7.29
C LEU A 71 -13.37 6.73 -8.43
N LEU A 72 -14.60 6.46 -8.90
CA LEU A 72 -14.85 5.48 -9.95
C LEU A 72 -14.29 5.93 -11.30
N GLU A 73 -14.41 7.23 -11.65
CA GLU A 73 -13.76 7.80 -12.84
C GLU A 73 -12.23 7.68 -12.73
N GLY A 74 -11.67 7.96 -11.56
CA GLY A 74 -10.24 7.77 -11.27
C GLY A 74 -9.79 6.30 -11.43
N LEU A 75 -10.59 5.34 -10.97
CA LEU A 75 -10.31 3.91 -11.12
C LEU A 75 -10.36 3.45 -12.58
N ILE A 76 -11.22 4.04 -13.42
CA ILE A 76 -11.24 3.79 -14.86
C ILE A 76 -9.92 4.25 -15.50
N CYS A 77 -9.47 5.46 -15.19
CA CYS A 77 -8.17 5.99 -15.64
C CYS A 77 -7.02 5.10 -15.15
N LEU A 78 -7.05 4.69 -13.88
CA LEU A 78 -6.04 3.83 -13.28
C LEU A 78 -5.96 2.47 -13.99
N ARG A 79 -7.11 1.84 -14.25
CA ARG A 79 -7.20 0.56 -14.97
C ARG A 79 -6.52 0.67 -16.34
N ASN A 80 -6.81 1.73 -17.10
CA ASN A 80 -6.23 1.90 -18.42
C ASN A 80 -4.70 2.05 -18.36
N ALA A 81 -4.18 2.81 -17.40
CA ALA A 81 -2.73 2.94 -17.19
C ALA A 81 -2.09 1.59 -16.80
N LEU A 82 -2.74 0.84 -15.90
CA LEU A 82 -2.24 -0.45 -15.43
C LEU A 82 -2.25 -1.54 -16.51
N VAL A 83 -3.20 -1.52 -17.43
CA VAL A 83 -3.24 -2.43 -18.59
C VAL A 83 -2.00 -2.23 -19.46
N THR A 84 -1.56 -0.99 -19.69
CA THR A 84 -0.32 -0.73 -20.47
C THR A 84 0.94 -1.23 -19.78
N LEU A 85 0.89 -1.47 -18.46
CA LEU A 85 1.98 -1.98 -17.64
C LEU A 85 1.88 -3.49 -17.38
N GLY A 86 0.89 -4.18 -17.97
CA GLY A 86 0.69 -5.62 -17.78
C GLY A 86 0.22 -6.04 -16.37
N ALA A 87 -0.34 -5.11 -15.59
CA ALA A 87 -0.75 -5.34 -14.21
C ALA A 87 -2.25 -5.06 -14.01
N PRO A 88 -3.16 -5.90 -14.53
CA PRO A 88 -4.60 -5.61 -14.56
C PRO A 88 -5.18 -5.34 -13.16
N LEU A 89 -5.95 -4.26 -13.03
CA LEU A 89 -6.58 -3.84 -11.79
C LEU A 89 -7.77 -4.75 -11.43
N LEU A 90 -7.80 -5.25 -10.20
CA LEU A 90 -8.95 -5.91 -9.59
C LEU A 90 -9.69 -4.93 -8.66
N ALA A 91 -10.78 -4.32 -9.13
CA ALA A 91 -11.64 -3.46 -8.32
C ALA A 91 -12.88 -4.25 -7.85
N ILE A 92 -13.05 -4.43 -6.54
CA ILE A 92 -14.14 -5.25 -5.97
C ILE A 92 -14.97 -4.40 -5.02
N LYS A 93 -16.28 -4.43 -5.19
CA LYS A 93 -17.22 -3.81 -4.25
C LYS A 93 -17.39 -4.69 -3.02
N ALA A 94 -17.26 -4.11 -1.83
CA ALA A 94 -17.61 -4.71 -0.55
C ALA A 94 -18.81 -3.98 0.06
N THR A 95 -19.74 -4.73 0.66
CA THR A 95 -20.94 -4.19 1.32
C THR A 95 -20.61 -3.55 2.67
N ASP A 96 -19.59 -4.06 3.34
CA ASP A 96 -19.19 -3.68 4.69
C ASP A 96 -17.71 -4.03 4.92
N GLU A 97 -17.20 -3.68 6.10
CA GLU A 97 -15.79 -3.91 6.47
C GLU A 97 -15.45 -5.40 6.62
N GLN A 98 -16.38 -6.22 7.11
CA GLN A 98 -16.16 -7.66 7.24
C GLN A 98 -16.00 -8.31 5.86
N LYS A 99 -16.85 -7.94 4.90
CA LYS A 99 -16.75 -8.41 3.52
C LYS A 99 -15.46 -7.93 2.86
N ALA A 100 -15.04 -6.70 3.12
CA ALA A 100 -13.76 -6.18 2.64
C ALA A 100 -12.58 -7.00 3.20
N MET A 101 -12.62 -7.34 4.48
CA MET A 101 -11.63 -8.20 5.13
C MET A 101 -11.61 -9.61 4.52
N ASP A 102 -12.77 -10.21 4.30
CA ASP A 102 -12.88 -11.55 3.68
C ASP A 102 -12.28 -11.57 2.26
N ILE A 103 -12.55 -10.52 1.47
CA ILE A 103 -11.96 -10.34 0.13
C ILE A 103 -10.43 -10.23 0.22
N ALA A 104 -9.91 -9.36 1.10
CA ALA A 104 -8.47 -9.17 1.28
C ALA A 104 -7.78 -10.48 1.67
N LEU A 105 -8.35 -11.23 2.61
CA LEU A 105 -7.83 -12.53 3.02
C LEU A 105 -7.89 -13.55 1.90
N LYS A 106 -8.99 -13.59 1.14
CA LYS A 106 -9.14 -14.54 0.03
C LYS A 106 -8.09 -14.33 -1.05
N LEU A 107 -7.83 -13.08 -1.42
CA LEU A 107 -6.77 -12.73 -2.37
C LEU A 107 -5.37 -13.06 -1.80
N SER A 108 -5.19 -12.93 -0.49
CA SER A 108 -3.90 -13.21 0.15
C SER A 108 -3.53 -14.70 0.20
N GLU A 109 -4.50 -15.62 0.04
CA GLU A 109 -4.25 -17.07 0.11
C GLU A 109 -3.28 -17.56 -0.97
N GLN A 110 -3.30 -16.96 -2.16
CA GLN A 110 -2.42 -17.32 -3.27
C GLN A 110 -1.31 -16.29 -3.49
N ALA A 111 -1.19 -15.28 -2.62
CA ALA A 111 -0.16 -14.25 -2.73
C ALA A 111 1.17 -14.72 -2.14
N CYS A 112 2.28 -14.37 -2.79
CA CYS A 112 3.63 -14.55 -2.23
C CYS A 112 3.86 -13.61 -1.04
N GLU A 113 3.40 -12.36 -1.19
CA GLU A 113 3.49 -11.28 -0.22
C GLU A 113 2.31 -10.31 -0.47
N VAL A 114 1.81 -9.71 0.60
CA VAL A 114 0.80 -8.67 0.56
C VAL A 114 1.47 -7.32 0.81
N ILE A 115 1.24 -6.37 -0.08
CA ILE A 115 1.79 -5.01 -0.01
C ILE A 115 0.63 -4.03 0.06
N THR A 116 0.74 -2.99 0.89
CA THR A 116 -0.31 -1.98 1.06
C THR A 116 0.28 -0.58 1.21
N ASP A 117 -0.50 0.43 0.86
CA ASP A 117 -0.18 1.82 1.21
C ASP A 117 -0.37 2.08 2.71
N ALA A 118 0.38 3.03 3.25
CA ALA A 118 0.22 3.47 4.63
C ALA A 118 -1.16 4.08 4.92
N ALA A 119 -1.72 3.69 6.07
CA ALA A 119 -2.96 4.20 6.65
C ALA A 119 -2.73 5.34 7.65
N TYR A 120 -3.51 6.41 7.53
CA TYR A 120 -3.45 7.55 8.46
C TYR A 120 -4.70 7.72 9.32
N LEU A 121 -5.86 7.30 8.82
CA LEU A 121 -7.12 7.36 9.55
C LEU A 121 -7.29 6.16 10.46
N ARG A 122 -8.07 6.33 11.54
CA ARG A 122 -8.29 5.30 12.56
C ARG A 122 -8.86 4.01 11.96
N GLN A 123 -9.94 4.12 11.19
CA GLN A 123 -10.59 2.98 10.54
C GLN A 123 -9.61 2.21 9.65
N ASP A 124 -8.83 2.95 8.84
CA ASP A 124 -7.87 2.35 7.94
C ASP A 124 -6.73 1.60 8.64
N ARG A 125 -6.26 2.13 9.77
CA ARG A 125 -5.24 1.51 10.62
C ARG A 125 -5.78 0.26 11.30
N THR A 126 -6.98 0.34 11.87
CA THR A 126 -7.64 -0.82 12.48
C THR A 126 -7.86 -1.94 11.45
N PHE A 127 -8.27 -1.62 10.23
CA PHE A 127 -8.38 -2.59 9.14
C PHE A 127 -7.03 -3.26 8.84
N GLU A 128 -5.95 -2.48 8.75
CA GLU A 128 -4.60 -3.01 8.47
C GLU A 128 -4.04 -3.86 9.60
N GLU A 129 -4.26 -3.46 10.86
CA GLU A 129 -3.90 -4.22 12.06
C GLU A 129 -4.64 -5.58 12.08
N ASN A 130 -5.95 -5.56 11.91
CA ASN A 130 -6.78 -6.77 11.83
C ASN A 130 -6.37 -7.69 10.67
N LEU A 131 -6.03 -7.10 9.51
CA LEU A 131 -5.54 -7.86 8.37
C LEU A 131 -4.19 -8.52 8.71
N ASN A 132 -3.27 -7.78 9.32
CA ASN A 132 -1.95 -8.27 9.68
C ASN A 132 -2.02 -9.48 10.63
N GLU A 133 -2.86 -9.42 11.67
CA GLU A 133 -3.06 -10.52 12.62
C GLU A 133 -3.54 -11.79 11.92
N LYS A 134 -4.52 -11.66 11.01
CA LYS A 134 -5.06 -12.79 10.25
C LYS A 134 -4.05 -13.32 9.22
N LEU A 135 -3.22 -12.46 8.64
CA LEU A 135 -2.15 -12.87 7.72
C LEU A 135 -1.01 -13.60 8.45
N ILE A 136 -0.69 -13.23 9.69
CA ILE A 136 0.25 -13.99 10.54
C ILE A 136 -0.23 -15.42 10.73
N ALA A 137 -1.52 -15.62 11.07
CA ALA A 137 -2.10 -16.96 11.22
C ALA A 137 -2.05 -17.77 9.91
N LYS A 138 -2.16 -17.10 8.76
CA LYS A 138 -2.05 -17.70 7.42
C LYS A 138 -0.61 -17.76 6.88
N ARG A 139 0.40 -17.41 7.67
CA ARG A 139 1.82 -17.36 7.28
C ARG A 139 2.06 -16.53 6.01
N ARG A 140 1.47 -15.33 5.99
CA ARG A 140 1.60 -14.37 4.89
C ARG A 140 2.26 -13.08 5.38
N ARG A 141 3.27 -12.65 4.64
CA ARG A 141 3.94 -11.37 4.89
C ARG A 141 3.07 -10.21 4.45
N LEU A 142 2.93 -9.22 5.33
CA LEU A 142 2.34 -7.93 5.02
C LEU A 142 3.41 -6.84 5.12
N THR A 143 3.57 -6.08 4.04
CA THR A 143 4.51 -4.96 3.97
C THR A 143 3.77 -3.67 3.64
N ARG A 144 3.85 -2.69 4.54
CA ARG A 144 3.34 -1.34 4.33
C ARG A 144 4.39 -0.51 3.60
N VAL A 145 3.97 0.27 2.62
CA VAL A 145 4.83 1.26 1.96
C VAL A 145 4.25 2.66 2.14
N GLU A 146 5.04 3.53 2.76
CA GLU A 146 4.64 4.91 3.04
C GLU A 146 5.01 5.85 1.89
N GLY A 147 4.16 5.84 0.85
CA GLY A 147 4.33 6.62 -0.37
C GLY A 147 3.44 7.87 -0.51
N ASN A 148 2.52 8.11 0.43
CA ASN A 148 1.56 9.23 0.35
C ASN A 148 2.07 10.54 0.95
N VAL A 149 3.26 10.52 1.56
CA VAL A 149 3.93 11.66 2.18
C VAL A 149 5.38 11.74 1.68
N CYS A 150 5.95 12.94 1.62
CA CYS A 150 7.33 13.11 1.20
C CYS A 150 8.33 12.52 2.22
N VAL A 151 8.02 12.59 3.51
CA VAL A 151 8.82 12.00 4.59
C VAL A 151 7.92 11.07 5.41
N PRO A 152 8.25 9.76 5.53
CA PRO A 152 7.49 8.82 6.35
C PRO A 152 7.25 9.35 7.77
N VAL A 153 6.00 9.33 8.22
CA VAL A 153 5.62 9.88 9.54
C VAL A 153 6.33 9.11 10.67
N THR A 154 6.51 7.80 10.49
CA THR A 154 7.19 6.92 11.46
C THR A 154 8.63 7.31 11.73
N VAL A 155 9.31 7.93 10.76
CA VAL A 155 10.69 8.42 10.91
C VAL A 155 10.71 9.91 11.27
N LEU A 156 9.70 10.67 10.82
CA LEU A 156 9.64 12.11 11.04
C LEU A 156 9.42 12.48 12.51
N CYS A 157 8.50 11.81 13.20
CA CYS A 157 8.24 12.10 14.60
C CYS A 157 7.58 10.92 15.33
N ALA A 158 8.16 10.51 16.47
CA ALA A 158 7.64 9.42 17.28
C ALA A 158 6.44 9.81 18.17
N LYS A 159 6.21 11.12 18.38
CA LYS A 159 5.12 11.66 19.20
C LYS A 159 4.45 12.82 18.46
N PRO A 160 3.20 13.18 18.78
CA PRO A 160 2.58 14.38 18.23
C PRO A 160 3.50 15.59 18.44
N ALA A 161 3.86 16.26 17.35
CA ALA A 161 4.71 17.42 17.42
C ALA A 161 3.90 18.64 17.86
N PHE A 162 4.50 19.45 18.73
CA PHE A 162 3.85 20.63 19.30
C PHE A 162 3.61 21.74 18.26
N ASN A 163 4.54 21.94 17.32
CA ASN A 163 4.42 22.96 16.29
C ASN A 163 5.18 22.58 15.00
N ALA A 164 4.91 23.33 13.92
CA ALA A 164 5.53 23.13 12.62
C ALA A 164 7.05 23.34 12.64
N THR A 165 7.57 24.25 13.47
CA THR A 165 9.01 24.55 13.55
C THR A 165 9.81 23.35 14.03
N THR A 166 9.26 22.57 14.97
CA THR A 166 9.87 21.32 15.45
C THR A 166 9.98 20.28 14.35
N ILE A 167 8.92 20.11 13.54
CA ILE A 167 8.89 19.10 12.46
C ILE A 167 9.74 19.54 11.27
N ARG A 168 9.70 20.82 10.90
CA ARG A 168 10.29 21.35 9.66
C ARG A 168 11.80 21.07 9.57
N LYS A 169 12.54 21.28 10.67
CA LYS A 169 14.00 21.05 10.69
C LYS A 169 14.35 19.58 10.42
N VAL A 170 13.62 18.65 11.05
CA VAL A 170 13.82 17.20 10.87
C VAL A 170 13.42 16.77 9.47
N ALA A 171 12.28 17.27 8.97
CA ALA A 171 11.82 16.97 7.62
C ALA A 171 12.85 17.34 6.55
N TRP A 172 13.46 18.54 6.63
CA TRP A 172 14.48 18.97 5.67
C TRP A 172 15.71 18.07 5.66
N HIS A 173 16.21 17.67 6.82
CA HIS A 173 17.34 16.75 6.90
C HIS A 173 17.04 15.37 6.30
N LEU A 174 15.82 14.86 6.48
CA LEU A 174 15.40 13.58 5.91
C LEU A 174 15.13 13.66 4.40
N LEU A 175 14.61 14.80 3.92
CA LEU A 175 14.30 15.03 2.51
C LEU A 175 15.52 14.90 1.61
N GLU A 176 16.70 15.37 2.04
CA GLU A 176 17.95 15.25 1.27
C GLU A 176 18.26 13.79 0.89
N LYS A 177 18.01 12.86 1.82
CA LYS A 177 18.20 11.42 1.61
C LYS A 177 17.08 10.82 0.76
N LEU A 178 15.83 11.17 1.08
CA LEU A 178 14.65 10.59 0.42
C LEU A 178 14.47 11.07 -1.03
N ARG A 179 14.98 12.25 -1.39
CA ARG A 179 14.89 12.77 -2.77
C ARG A 179 15.75 11.97 -3.76
N LEU A 180 16.70 11.18 -3.27
CA LEU A 180 17.53 10.29 -4.11
C LEU A 180 16.79 9.01 -4.49
N GLU A 181 15.69 8.68 -3.80
CA GLU A 181 14.88 7.51 -4.13
C GLU A 181 14.12 7.73 -5.44
N LYS A 182 14.19 6.74 -6.34
CA LYS A 182 13.43 6.72 -7.59
C LYS A 182 12.28 5.73 -7.49
N TRP A 183 11.08 6.22 -7.78
CA TRP A 183 9.81 5.51 -7.68
C TRP A 183 9.01 5.79 -8.96
N ASP A 184 9.39 5.09 -10.03
CA ASP A 184 8.80 5.22 -11.36
C ASP A 184 7.64 4.24 -11.55
#